data_AF-A0A7A6UJL6-F1
#
_entry.id   AF-A0A7A6UJL6-F1
#
_cell.length_a   1.000
_cell.length_b   1.000
_cell.length_c   1.000
_cell.angle_alpha   90.00
_cell.angle_beta   90.00
_cell.angle_gamma   90.00
#
_symmetry.space_group_name_H-M   'P 1'
#
loop_
_entity.id
_entity.type
_entity.pdbx_description
1 polymer ?
#
loop_
_entity_poly.entity_id
_entity_poly.type
_entity_poly.pdbx_seq_one_letter_code
_entity_poly.pdbx_strand_id
1 'polypeptide(L)'
;MTVVTTADTSQLYALAARHGLKLHGPLTVNELGLDYRIVIATVDDGRRWVLRIPRRAEVSAKVEPEARVLAMLKNRLPFAVPDWRVANAELVAYPMLEDSTAMVIQPGSSTPDWVVPQDSEVFAESFATALAALHAVPISAAVDAGMLIRTPTQARQK
;
A
#
# COMPACT_ATOMS: atom_id res chain seq x y z
N MET A 1 -14.77 1.22 -11.73
CA MET A 1 -13.89 0.14 -12.23
C MET A 1 -14.03 0.10 -13.73
N THR A 2 -12.94 0.21 -14.48
CA THR A 2 -12.95 0.19 -15.96
C THR A 2 -12.64 -1.21 -16.46
N VAL A 3 -13.27 -1.62 -17.57
CA VAL A 3 -12.94 -2.89 -18.25
C VAL A 3 -11.52 -2.79 -18.79
N VAL A 4 -10.63 -3.67 -18.32
CA VAL A 4 -9.25 -3.74 -18.80
C VAL A 4 -9.25 -4.30 -20.21
N THR A 5 -8.55 -3.65 -21.14
CA THR A 5 -8.43 -4.16 -22.51
C THR A 5 -7.53 -5.41 -22.54
N THR A 6 -7.65 -6.24 -23.57
CA THR A 6 -6.79 -7.44 -23.74
C THR A 6 -5.31 -7.09 -23.91
N ALA A 7 -5.01 -5.99 -24.61
CA ALA A 7 -3.64 -5.49 -24.79
C ALA A 7 -3.01 -5.02 -23.46
N ASP A 8 -3.78 -4.25 -22.68
CA ASP A 8 -3.37 -3.76 -21.37
C ASP A 8 -3.19 -4.90 -20.35
N THR A 9 -4.08 -5.89 -20.37
CA THR A 9 -3.94 -7.12 -19.58
C THR A 9 -2.61 -7.82 -19.89
N SER A 10 -2.27 -7.96 -21.18
CA SER A 10 -1.02 -8.61 -21.59
C SER A 10 0.22 -7.85 -21.10
N GLN A 11 0.18 -6.51 -21.12
CA GLN A 11 1.26 -5.67 -20.59
C GLN A 11 1.44 -5.84 -19.08
N LEU A 12 0.35 -5.89 -18.32
CA LEU A 12 0.37 -6.09 -16.86
C LEU A 12 0.93 -7.48 -16.49
N TYR A 13 0.54 -8.52 -17.22
CA TYR A 13 1.11 -9.86 -17.06
C TYR A 13 2.60 -9.89 -17.36
N ALA A 14 3.04 -9.24 -18.44
CA ALA A 14 4.45 -9.17 -18.80
C ALA A 14 5.29 -8.39 -17.78
N LEU A 15 4.75 -7.29 -17.23
CA LEU A 15 5.39 -6.52 -16.16
C LEU A 15 5.59 -7.39 -14.92
N ALA A 16 4.53 -8.03 -14.43
CA ALA A 16 4.60 -8.91 -13.27
C ALA A 16 5.58 -10.08 -13.46
N ALA A 17 5.56 -10.70 -14.64
CA ALA A 17 6.41 -11.85 -14.97
C ALA A 17 7.91 -11.52 -14.94
N ARG A 18 8.32 -10.32 -15.35
CA ARG A 18 9.74 -9.87 -15.25
C ARG A 18 10.22 -9.76 -13.81
N HIS A 19 9.30 -9.67 -12.85
CA HIS A 19 9.60 -9.67 -11.41
C HIS A 19 9.27 -10.99 -10.72
N GLY A 20 9.09 -12.07 -11.48
CA GLY A 20 8.83 -13.40 -10.93
C GLY A 20 7.40 -13.63 -10.44
N LEU A 21 6.46 -12.75 -10.76
CA LEU A 21 5.04 -12.90 -10.42
C LEU A 21 4.26 -13.43 -11.61
N LYS A 22 3.78 -14.68 -11.50
CA LYS A 22 2.93 -15.30 -12.52
C LYS A 22 1.45 -15.04 -12.19
N LEU A 23 0.89 -14.01 -12.81
CA LEU A 23 -0.53 -13.69 -12.65
C LEU A 23 -1.42 -14.72 -13.34
N HIS A 24 -2.65 -14.89 -12.86
CA HIS A 24 -3.69 -15.61 -13.58
C HIS A 24 -5.09 -15.04 -13.28
N GLY A 25 -6.03 -15.29 -14.19
CA GLY A 25 -7.42 -14.88 -14.06
C GLY A 25 -7.66 -13.38 -14.30
N PRO A 26 -8.84 -12.88 -13.92
CA PRO A 26 -9.22 -11.49 -14.13
C PRO A 26 -8.41 -10.53 -13.25
N LEU A 27 -8.15 -9.34 -13.79
CA LEU A 27 -7.49 -8.24 -13.07
C LEU A 27 -8.52 -7.22 -12.62
N THR A 28 -8.35 -6.69 -11.41
CA THR A 28 -9.10 -5.52 -10.94
C THR A 28 -8.18 -4.31 -10.98
N VAL A 29 -8.53 -3.30 -11.77
CA VAL A 29 -7.71 -2.09 -11.92
C VAL A 29 -8.40 -0.89 -11.28
N ASN A 30 -7.63 -0.14 -10.49
CA ASN A 30 -8.01 1.14 -9.90
C ASN A 30 -7.08 2.25 -10.42
N GLU A 31 -7.64 3.14 -11.23
CA GLU A 31 -6.93 4.27 -11.85
C GLU A 31 -7.06 5.59 -11.06
N LEU A 32 -7.79 5.60 -9.94
CA LEU A 32 -8.05 6.86 -9.20
C LEU A 32 -6.80 7.43 -8.52
N GLY A 33 -5.76 6.61 -8.32
CA GLY A 33 -4.50 7.05 -7.76
C GLY A 33 -3.74 7.99 -8.71
N LEU A 34 -3.42 9.19 -8.22
CA LEU A 34 -2.65 10.20 -8.97
C LEU A 34 -1.19 9.76 -9.22
N ASP A 35 -0.61 9.03 -8.27
CA ASP A 35 0.81 8.66 -8.30
C ASP A 35 1.04 7.22 -8.77
N TYR A 36 0.06 6.35 -8.53
CA TYR A 36 0.12 4.94 -8.85
C TYR A 36 -1.11 4.48 -9.59
N ARG A 37 -0.90 3.61 -10.58
CA ARG A 37 -1.93 2.67 -11.03
C ARG A 37 -1.92 1.47 -10.10
N ILE A 38 -3.08 1.09 -9.58
CA ILE A 38 -3.22 -0.05 -8.67
C ILE A 38 -3.92 -1.20 -9.40
N VAL A 39 -3.35 -2.39 -9.32
CA VAL A 39 -3.94 -3.62 -9.85
C VAL A 39 -4.02 -4.66 -8.75
N ILE A 40 -5.18 -5.27 -8.56
CA ILE A 40 -5.36 -6.46 -7.74
C ILE A 40 -5.43 -7.66 -8.68
N ALA A 41 -4.55 -8.63 -8.47
CA ALA A 41 -4.42 -9.82 -9.31
C ALA A 41 -4.27 -11.07 -8.44
N THR A 42 -4.64 -12.23 -8.97
CA THR A 42 -4.32 -13.52 -8.36
C THR A 42 -3.02 -14.03 -8.98
N VAL A 43 -2.11 -14.58 -8.17
CA VAL A 43 -0.89 -15.24 -8.65
C VAL A 43 -1.03 -16.75 -8.54
N ASP A 44 -0.15 -17.52 -9.18
CA ASP A 44 -0.26 -18.98 -9.38
C ASP A 44 -0.48 -19.85 -8.13
N ASP A 45 -0.10 -19.37 -6.95
CA ASP A 45 -0.41 -20.01 -5.66
C ASP A 45 -1.86 -19.77 -5.16
N GLY A 46 -2.69 -19.06 -5.95
CA GLY A 46 -4.07 -18.70 -5.64
C GLY A 46 -4.21 -17.46 -4.74
N ARG A 47 -3.10 -16.84 -4.30
CA ARG A 47 -3.14 -15.68 -3.41
C ARG A 47 -3.37 -14.39 -4.19
N ARG A 48 -4.12 -13.46 -3.61
CA ARG A 48 -4.27 -12.11 -4.18
C ARG A 48 -3.05 -11.26 -3.85
N TRP A 49 -2.63 -10.47 -4.83
CA TRP A 49 -1.53 -9.52 -4.74
C TRP A 49 -1.99 -8.15 -5.20
N VAL A 50 -1.41 -7.13 -4.56
CA VAL A 50 -1.52 -5.75 -4.98
C VAL A 50 -0.28 -5.39 -5.77
N LEU A 51 -0.47 -4.86 -6.97
CA LEU A 51 0.56 -4.28 -7.81
C LEU A 51 0.37 -2.76 -7.80
N ARG A 52 1.40 -2.04 -7.42
CA ARG A 52 1.50 -0.58 -7.47
C ARG A 52 2.50 -0.20 -8.55
N ILE A 53 2.00 0.43 -9.62
CA ILE A 53 2.82 0.81 -10.76
C ILE A 53 2.99 2.34 -10.71
N PRO A 54 4.19 2.85 -10.38
CA PRO A 54 4.45 4.28 -10.38
C PRO A 54 4.17 4.91 -11.74
N ARG A 55 3.48 6.05 -11.76
CA ARG A 55 3.14 6.74 -13.02
C ARG A 55 4.27 7.62 -13.55
N ARG A 56 5.18 8.08 -12.68
CA ARG A 56 6.18 9.10 -12.99
C ARG A 56 7.47 8.87 -12.19
N ALA A 57 8.59 9.36 -12.71
CA ALA A 57 9.93 9.09 -12.17
C ALA A 57 10.10 9.60 -10.72
N GLU A 58 9.50 10.73 -10.36
CA GLU A 58 9.54 11.26 -9.00
C GLU A 58 8.76 10.41 -8.00
N VAL A 59 7.81 9.60 -8.47
CA VAL A 59 7.12 8.59 -7.64
C VAL A 59 7.98 7.34 -7.54
N SER A 60 8.55 6.88 -8.65
CA SER A 60 9.49 5.74 -8.66
C SER A 60 10.68 5.95 -7.71
N ALA A 61 11.20 7.17 -7.63
CA ALA A 61 12.31 7.51 -6.73
C ALA A 61 11.96 7.37 -5.23
N LYS A 62 10.67 7.33 -4.87
CA LYS A 62 10.21 7.15 -3.47
C LYS A 62 10.08 5.69 -3.06
N VAL A 63 10.10 4.76 -4.01
CA VAL A 63 9.90 3.33 -3.74
C VAL A 63 10.96 2.78 -2.78
N GLU A 64 12.24 3.05 -3.03
CA GLU A 64 13.32 2.52 -2.18
C GLU A 64 13.25 3.10 -0.74
N PRO A 65 13.11 4.42 -0.53
CA PRO A 65 12.85 4.97 0.81
C PRO A 65 11.63 4.35 1.52
N GLU A 66 10.50 4.21 0.83
CA GLU A 66 9.27 3.62 1.41
C GLU A 66 9.47 2.15 1.78
N ALA A 67 10.16 1.36 0.95
CA ALA A 67 10.47 -0.04 1.21
C ALA A 67 11.31 -0.23 2.48
N ARG A 68 12.31 0.64 2.71
CA ARG A 68 13.12 0.61 3.95
C ARG A 68 12.27 0.88 5.19
N VAL A 69 11.35 1.84 5.11
CA VAL A 69 10.44 2.15 6.21
C VAL A 69 9.51 0.99 6.51
N LEU A 70 8.89 0.38 5.48
CA LEU A 70 8.01 -0.77 5.66
C LEU A 70 8.75 -1.98 6.26
N ALA A 71 9.97 -2.26 5.81
CA ALA A 71 10.80 -3.33 6.37
C ALA A 71 11.13 -3.09 7.86
N MET A 72 11.40 -1.83 8.23
CA MET A 72 11.64 -1.43 9.62
C MET A 72 10.38 -1.61 10.49
N LEU A 73 9.21 -1.19 9.98
CA LEU A 73 7.94 -1.25 10.70
C LEU A 73 7.39 -2.67 10.85
N LYS A 74 7.60 -3.54 9.86
CA LYS A 74 7.09 -4.93 9.85
C LYS A 74 7.44 -5.71 11.12
N ASN A 75 8.62 -5.49 11.69
CA ASN A 75 9.09 -6.20 12.88
C ASN A 75 8.84 -5.45 14.20
N ARG A 76 8.18 -4.29 14.16
CA ARG A 76 7.98 -3.40 15.32
C ARG A 76 6.51 -3.11 15.61
N LEU A 77 5.61 -3.36 14.67
CA LEU A 77 4.19 -3.12 14.85
C LEU A 77 3.45 -4.42 15.19
N PRO A 78 2.46 -4.37 16.10
CA PRO A 78 1.63 -5.54 16.43
C PRO A 78 0.50 -5.77 15.42
N PHE A 79 0.56 -5.13 14.24
CA PHE A 79 -0.42 -5.22 13.17
C PHE A 79 0.29 -5.25 11.81
N ALA A 80 -0.42 -5.73 10.79
CA ALA A 80 0.15 -5.92 9.47
C ALA A 80 0.45 -4.59 8.76
N VAL A 81 1.57 -4.56 8.05
CA VAL A 81 1.90 -3.55 7.05
C VAL A 81 2.15 -4.25 5.71
N PRO A 82 2.04 -3.55 4.56
CA PRO A 82 2.39 -4.13 3.27
C PRO A 82 3.80 -4.73 3.24
N ASP A 83 3.90 -6.02 2.93
CA ASP A 83 5.16 -6.74 2.78
C ASP A 83 5.63 -6.66 1.33
N TRP A 84 6.32 -5.57 0.96
CA TRP A 84 6.79 -5.35 -0.41
C TRP A 84 7.84 -6.39 -0.80
N ARG A 85 7.41 -7.42 -1.52
CA ARG A 85 8.27 -8.50 -2.05
C ARG A 85 8.89 -8.13 -3.38
N VAL A 86 8.25 -7.22 -4.11
CA VAL A 86 8.84 -6.50 -5.24
C VAL A 86 8.81 -5.02 -4.88
N ALA A 87 9.98 -4.36 -4.93
CA ALA A 87 10.12 -2.94 -4.62
C ALA A 87 11.18 -2.30 -5.53
N ASN A 88 10.78 -1.92 -6.74
CA ASN A 88 11.66 -1.23 -7.69
C ASN A 88 10.90 -0.11 -8.42
N ALA A 89 11.63 0.64 -9.25
CA ALA A 89 11.13 1.84 -9.92
C ALA A 89 9.96 1.59 -10.89
N GLU A 90 9.80 0.39 -11.45
CA GLU A 90 8.72 0.06 -12.37
C GLU A 90 7.55 -0.66 -11.70
N LEU A 91 7.80 -1.39 -10.60
CA LEU A 91 6.78 -2.15 -9.88
C LEU A 91 7.07 -2.25 -8.38
N VAL A 92 6.03 -1.97 -7.62
CA VAL A 92 5.88 -2.43 -6.23
C VAL A 92 4.82 -3.54 -6.21
N ALA A 93 5.09 -4.66 -5.55
CA ALA A 93 4.09 -5.71 -5.40
C ALA A 93 4.20 -6.44 -4.06
N TYR A 94 3.04 -6.76 -3.48
CA TYR A 94 2.92 -7.43 -2.19
C TYR A 94 1.63 -8.26 -2.10
N PRO A 95 1.61 -9.35 -1.30
CA PRO A 95 0.39 -10.08 -1.00
C PRO A 95 -0.67 -9.14 -0.40
N MET A 96 -1.91 -9.24 -0.87
CA MET A 96 -3.00 -8.41 -0.40
C MET A 96 -3.26 -8.66 1.08
N LEU A 97 -3.42 -7.57 1.86
CA LEU A 97 -4.01 -7.64 3.18
C LEU A 97 -5.52 -7.80 2.95
N GLU A 98 -6.04 -8.98 3.25
CA GLU A 98 -7.40 -9.40 2.85
C GLU A 98 -8.50 -8.68 3.66
N ASP A 99 -8.15 -8.11 4.81
CA ASP A 99 -9.05 -7.32 5.63
C ASP A 99 -9.49 -6.05 4.89
N SER A 100 -10.77 -5.72 5.01
CA SER A 100 -11.34 -4.49 4.43
C SER A 100 -10.86 -3.25 5.19
N THR A 101 -10.94 -2.08 4.57
CA THR A 101 -10.64 -0.79 5.21
C THR A 101 -11.77 -0.35 6.14
N ALA A 102 -11.45 0.41 7.20
CA ALA A 102 -12.44 0.99 8.13
C ALA A 102 -13.38 2.04 7.49
N MET A 103 -13.11 2.40 6.24
CA MET A 103 -13.96 3.22 5.38
C MET A 103 -13.85 2.69 3.95
N VAL A 104 -14.98 2.44 3.30
CA VAL A 104 -15.06 1.97 1.91
C VAL A 104 -15.75 3.04 1.08
N ILE A 105 -15.07 3.48 0.02
CA ILE A 105 -15.60 4.43 -0.96
C ILE A 105 -15.50 3.77 -2.33
N GLN A 106 -16.64 3.60 -3.02
CA GLN A 106 -16.64 3.09 -4.39
C GLN A 106 -15.86 4.02 -5.32
N PRO A 107 -15.15 3.46 -6.32
CA PRO A 107 -14.47 4.27 -7.31
C PRO A 107 -15.40 5.27 -8.00
N GLY A 108 -15.10 6.57 -7.90
CA GLY A 108 -15.89 7.66 -8.50
C GLY A 108 -16.95 8.26 -7.56
N SER A 109 -17.16 7.68 -6.37
CA SER A 109 -18.03 8.26 -5.35
C SER A 109 -17.29 9.34 -4.55
N SER A 110 -18.00 10.41 -4.19
CA SER A 110 -17.55 11.43 -3.23
C SER A 110 -18.03 11.14 -1.80
N THR A 111 -18.88 10.13 -1.62
CA THR A 111 -19.43 9.73 -0.31
C THR A 111 -19.06 8.27 0.00
N PRO A 112 -18.67 7.95 1.24
CA PRO A 112 -18.38 6.57 1.63
C PRO A 112 -19.66 5.72 1.59
N ASP A 113 -19.54 4.50 1.07
CA ASP A 113 -20.63 3.51 1.09
C ASP A 113 -20.74 2.87 2.47
N TRP A 114 -19.61 2.77 3.16
CA TRP A 114 -19.53 2.20 4.49
C TRP A 114 -18.41 2.86 5.29
N VAL A 115 -18.69 3.10 6.57
CA VAL A 115 -17.74 3.57 7.57
C VAL A 115 -17.98 2.75 8.82
N VAL A 116 -16.92 2.37 9.51
CA VAL A 116 -17.03 1.76 10.83
C VAL A 116 -17.91 2.64 11.76
N PRO A 117 -18.88 2.07 12.50
CA PRO A 117 -19.76 2.85 13.36
C PRO A 117 -18.99 3.65 14.42
N GLN A 118 -19.48 4.86 14.72
CA GLN A 118 -18.86 5.75 15.71
C GLN A 118 -18.85 5.15 17.13
N ASP A 119 -19.86 4.33 17.44
CA ASP A 119 -20.05 3.65 18.72
C ASP A 119 -19.36 2.27 18.78
N SER A 120 -18.55 1.92 17.77
CA SER A 120 -17.75 0.70 17.78
C SER A 120 -16.59 0.82 18.76
N GLU A 121 -16.83 0.42 20.01
CA GLU A 121 -15.81 0.39 21.07
C GLU A 121 -14.61 -0.48 20.67
N VAL A 122 -14.86 -1.65 20.08
CA VAL A 122 -13.82 -2.56 19.57
C VAL A 122 -12.89 -1.84 18.59
N PHE A 123 -13.43 -1.06 17.65
CA PHE A 123 -12.61 -0.29 16.72
C PHE A 123 -11.86 0.83 17.44
N ALA A 124 -12.54 1.59 18.30
CA ALA A 124 -11.94 2.71 19.02
C ALA A 124 -10.74 2.26 19.88
N GLU A 125 -10.90 1.19 20.66
CA GLU A 125 -9.86 0.65 21.54
C GLU A 125 -8.70 0.02 20.78
N SER A 126 -8.99 -0.81 19.77
CA SER A 126 -7.95 -1.44 18.96
C SER A 126 -7.16 -0.41 18.14
N PHE A 127 -7.83 0.59 17.58
CA PHE A 127 -7.18 1.69 16.86
C PHE A 127 -6.32 2.56 17.77
N ALA A 128 -6.80 2.91 18.97
CA ALA A 128 -6.02 3.65 19.95
C ALA A 128 -4.74 2.89 20.35
N THR A 129 -4.86 1.58 20.57
CA THR A 129 -3.73 0.71 20.91
C THR A 129 -2.73 0.60 19.75
N ALA A 130 -3.22 0.43 18.51
CA ALA A 130 -2.39 0.39 17.32
C ALA A 130 -1.63 1.72 17.09
N LEU A 131 -2.31 2.85 17.29
CA LEU A 131 -1.71 4.17 17.15
C LEU A 131 -0.63 4.42 18.23
N ALA A 132 -0.90 4.01 19.48
CA ALA A 132 0.10 4.07 20.55
C ALA A 132 1.34 3.21 20.22
N ALA A 133 1.15 2.00 19.69
CA ALA A 133 2.25 1.14 19.26
C ALA A 133 3.09 1.77 18.14
N LEU A 134 2.45 2.42 17.16
CA LEU A 134 3.15 3.16 16.11
C LEU A 134 3.95 4.35 16.66
N HIS A 135 3.35 5.13 17.56
CA HIS A 135 4.03 6.27 18.20
C HIS A 135 5.17 5.84 19.14
N ALA A 136 5.14 4.61 19.64
CA ALA A 136 6.19 4.05 20.47
C ALA A 136 7.41 3.53 19.67
N VAL A 137 7.36 3.52 18.33
CA VAL A 137 8.52 3.14 17.51
C VAL A 137 9.69 4.08 17.81
N PRO A 138 10.87 3.56 18.20
CA PRO A 138 12.01 4.39 18.56
C PRO A 138 12.43 5.33 17.43
N ILE A 139 12.68 6.60 17.75
CA ILE A 139 13.17 7.60 16.78
C ILE A 139 14.45 7.13 16.10
N SER A 140 15.34 6.45 16.83
CA SER A 140 16.56 5.86 16.27
C SER A 140 16.26 4.87 15.12
N ALA A 141 15.24 4.02 15.26
CA ALA A 141 14.84 3.11 14.19
C ALA A 141 14.31 3.83 12.95
N ALA A 142 13.62 4.96 13.14
CA ALA A 142 13.19 5.81 12.03
C ALA A 142 14.39 6.49 11.32
N VAL A 143 15.37 6.97 12.08
CA VAL A 143 16.64 7.51 11.55
C VAL A 143 17.40 6.43 10.77
N ASP A 144 17.54 5.22 11.32
CA ASP A 144 18.21 4.10 10.68
C ASP A 144 17.52 3.67 9.37
N ALA A 145 16.19 3.84 9.28
CA ALA A 145 15.42 3.62 8.05
C ALA A 145 15.54 4.77 7.03
N GLY A 146 16.25 5.85 7.37
CA GLY A 146 16.45 7.03 6.52
C GLY A 146 15.27 7.99 6.53
N MET A 147 14.42 7.97 7.55
CA MET A 147 13.34 8.94 7.70
C MET A 147 13.88 10.30 8.15
N LEU A 148 13.30 11.36 7.59
CA LEU A 148 13.57 12.73 8.03
C LEU A 148 12.89 12.99 9.37
N ILE A 149 13.69 13.27 10.41
CA ILE A 149 13.16 13.66 11.72
C ILE A 149 13.02 15.18 11.78
N ARG A 150 11.81 15.65 12.10
CA ARG A 150 11.51 17.06 12.33
C ARG A 150 10.85 17.24 13.68
N THR A 151 11.27 18.27 14.41
CA THR A 151 10.50 18.77 15.56
C THR A 151 9.17 19.38 15.09
N PRO A 152 8.18 19.54 15.96
CA PRO A 152 6.92 20.22 15.61
C PRO A 152 7.15 21.62 15.01
N THR A 153 8.14 22.36 15.51
CA THR A 153 8.51 23.68 14.97
C THR A 153 9.06 23.57 13.55
N GLN A 154 9.98 22.63 13.29
CA GLN A 154 10.53 22.40 11.96
C GLN A 154 9.49 21.87 10.96
N ALA A 155 8.52 21.06 11.42
CA ALA A 155 7.45 20.55 10.56
C ALA A 155 6.48 21.66 10.10
N ARG A 156 6.31 22.71 10.91
CA ARG A 156 5.47 23.88 10.59
C ARG A 156 6.14 24.87 9.65
N GLN A 157 7.46 24.82 9.56
CA GLN A 157 8.24 25.63 8.62
C GLN A 157 8.35 24.83 7.30
N LYS A 158 7.67 25.32 6.26
CA LYS A 158 7.66 24.67 4.94
C LYS A 158 9.00 24.80 4.24
#